data_AF-A0A7X3T5W2-F1
#
_entry.id   AF-A0A7X3T5W2-F1
#
_cell.length_a   1.000
_cell.length_b   1.000
_cell.length_c   1.000
_cell.angle_alpha   90.00
_cell.angle_beta   90.00
_cell.angle_gamma   90.00
#
_symmetry.space_group_name_H-M   'P 1'
#
loop_
_entity.id
_entity.type
_entity.pdbx_description
1 polymer ?
#
loop_
_entity_poly.entity_id
_entity_poly.type
_entity_poly.pdbx_seq_one_letter_code
_entity_poly.pdbx_strand_id
1 'polypeptide(L)' 'MTYVICEPCIDVKDSACVDVCPVDCIHPHPTGAADEFAEVNQLYIDPEECIDCGICEPECPVEAIFIEDEVPEEWED' A
#
# COMPACT_ATOMS: atom_id res chain seq x y z
N MET A 1 -11.50 -9.00 -0.06
CA MET A 1 -10.13 -9.22 -0.58
C MET A 1 -9.33 -8.03 -0.05
N THR A 2 -8.05 -7.88 -0.37
CA THR A 2 -7.34 -6.66 -0.01
C THR A 2 -6.34 -6.33 -1.09
N TYR A 3 -5.97 -5.06 -1.15
CA TYR A 3 -4.82 -4.64 -1.91
C TYR A 3 -3.56 -4.80 -1.05
N VAL A 4 -2.44 -5.06 -1.71
CA VAL A 4 -1.12 -5.29 -1.12
C VAL A 4 -0.12 -4.36 -1.79
N ILE A 5 0.79 -3.80 -0.99
CA ILE A 5 1.93 -3.01 -1.48
C ILE A 5 3.17 -3.91 -1.52
N CYS A 6 3.77 -4.05 -2.68
CA CYS A 6 4.94 -4.90 -2.95
C CYS A 6 6.26 -4.10 -2.92
N GLU A 7 7.36 -4.81 -3.16
CA GLU A 7 8.74 -4.30 -3.14
C GLU A 7 8.99 -3.00 -3.92
N PRO A 8 8.33 -2.69 -5.06
CA PRO A 8 8.60 -1.44 -5.78
C PRO A 8 8.32 -0.16 -4.98
N CYS A 9 7.59 -0.25 -3.85
CA CYS A 9 7.37 0.88 -2.95
C CYS A 9 8.60 1.25 -2.09
N ILE A 10 9.56 0.32 -1.94
CA ILE A 10 10.74 0.48 -1.08
C ILE A 10 11.56 1.70 -1.51
N ASP A 11 11.85 2.58 -0.56
CA ASP A 11 12.60 3.84 -0.73
C ASP A 11 11.95 4.89 -1.66
N VAL A 12 10.81 4.59 -2.28
CA VAL A 12 10.04 5.52 -3.12
C VAL A 12 9.07 6.32 -2.27
N LYS A 13 8.20 5.63 -1.52
CA LYS A 13 7.22 6.23 -0.59
C LYS A 13 6.51 7.49 -1.14
N ASP A 14 6.07 7.43 -2.40
CA ASP A 14 5.50 8.58 -3.13
C ASP A 14 4.23 9.15 -2.46
N SER A 15 3.45 8.30 -1.81
CA SER A 15 2.23 8.63 -1.06
C SER A 15 0.99 9.09 -1.87
N ALA A 16 1.02 9.14 -3.20
CA ALA A 16 -0.19 9.43 -4.00
C ALA A 16 -1.36 8.48 -3.71
N CYS A 17 -1.08 7.20 -3.42
CA CYS A 17 -2.10 6.22 -3.04
C CYS A 17 -2.83 6.57 -1.73
N VAL A 18 -2.17 7.29 -0.80
CA VAL A 18 -2.74 7.72 0.49
C VAL A 18 -3.81 8.78 0.24
N ASP A 19 -3.51 9.76 -0.62
CA ASP A 19 -4.40 10.90 -0.92
C ASP A 19 -5.74 10.48 -1.55
N VAL A 20 -5.77 9.33 -2.23
CA VAL A 20 -6.96 8.82 -2.92
C VAL A 20 -7.73 7.75 -2.15
N CYS A 21 -7.17 7.25 -1.04
CA CYS A 21 -7.80 6.18 -0.28
C CYS A 21 -9.04 6.71 0.48
N PRO A 22 -10.26 6.23 0.18
CA PRO A 22 -11.50 6.80 0.74
C PRO A 22 -11.70 6.49 2.23
N VAL A 23 -10.99 5.49 2.75
CA VAL A 23 -11.06 5.02 4.14
C VAL A 23 -9.77 5.30 4.91
N ASP A 24 -8.79 5.95 4.27
CA ASP A 24 -7.49 6.28 4.87
C ASP A 24 -6.82 5.05 5.52
N CYS A 25 -6.74 3.92 4.81
CA CYS A 25 -6.16 2.67 5.34
C CYS A 25 -4.70 2.43 4.95
N ILE A 26 -4.00 3.44 4.40
CA ILE A 26 -2.62 3.30 3.90
C ILE A 26 -1.65 4.06 4.79
N HIS A 27 -0.71 3.34 5.42
CA HIS A 27 0.09 3.87 6.52
C HIS A 27 1.56 3.46 6.43
N PRO A 28 2.49 4.26 6.98
CA PRO A 28 3.88 3.85 7.12
C PRO A 28 4.07 2.68 8.08
N HIS A 29 3.10 2.38 8.95
CA HIS A 29 3.17 1.27 9.89
C HIS A 29 2.05 0.26 9.62
N PRO A 30 2.32 -1.06 9.59
CA PRO A 30 1.31 -2.11 9.33
C PRO A 30 0.23 -2.24 10.41
N THR A 31 0.17 -1.34 11.40
CA THR A 31 -0.83 -1.34 12.49
C THR A 31 -1.39 0.07 12.78
N GLY A 32 -1.20 1.03 11.89
CA GLY A 32 -1.71 2.40 12.06
C GLY A 32 -1.08 3.23 13.20
N ALA A 33 0.03 2.77 13.80
CA ALA A 33 0.75 3.55 14.79
C ALA A 33 1.48 4.72 14.08
N ALA A 34 1.04 5.95 14.36
CA ALA A 34 1.83 7.16 14.11
C ALA A 34 3.16 6.98 14.87
N ASP A 35 4.34 7.10 14.25
CA ASP A 35 4.94 8.41 14.04
C ASP A 35 6.26 8.35 13.23
N GLU A 36 6.51 7.32 12.43
CA GLU A 36 7.85 7.10 11.85
C GLU A 36 7.84 6.85 10.34
N PHE A 37 7.21 7.76 9.57
CA PHE A 37 7.38 7.82 8.10
C PHE A 37 8.86 7.85 7.68
N ALA A 38 9.72 8.37 8.56
CA ALA A 38 11.17 8.41 8.39
C ALA A 38 11.87 7.05 8.58
N GLU A 39 11.31 6.14 9.38
CA GLU A 39 11.99 4.87 9.72
C GLU A 39 11.52 3.67 8.91
N VAL A 40 10.38 3.80 8.22
CA VAL A 40 9.88 2.73 7.35
C VAL A 40 10.38 2.90 5.92
N ASN A 41 10.61 1.78 5.24
CA ASN A 41 11.10 1.81 3.86
C ASN A 41 9.98 1.73 2.83
N GLN A 42 8.75 1.35 3.23
CA GLN A 42 7.58 1.26 2.36
C GLN A 42 6.29 1.63 3.10
N LEU A 43 5.20 1.80 2.38
CA LEU A 43 3.85 1.94 2.92
C LEU A 43 3.14 0.58 3.01
N TYR A 44 2.12 0.50 3.85
CA TYR A 44 1.34 -0.70 4.11
C TYR A 44 -0.16 -0.38 4.02
N ILE A 45 -0.94 -1.34 3.52
CA ILE A 45 -2.41 -1.27 3.48
C ILE A 45 -2.93 -2.08 4.66
N ASP A 46 -3.82 -1.50 5.47
CA ASP A 46 -4.53 -2.22 6.53
C ASP A 46 -5.64 -3.08 5.91
N PRO A 47 -5.56 -4.42 5.98
CA PRO A 47 -6.54 -5.32 5.39
C PRO A 47 -7.87 -5.34 6.15
N GLU A 48 -7.92 -4.89 7.41
CA GLU A 48 -9.16 -4.81 8.19
C GLU A 48 -10.01 -3.58 7.78
N GLU A 49 -9.36 -2.51 7.31
CA GLU A 49 -10.02 -1.27 6.89
C GLU A 49 -10.20 -1.15 5.38
N CYS A 50 -9.41 -1.87 4.58
CA CYS A 50 -9.51 -1.87 3.13
C CYS A 50 -10.90 -2.34 2.65
N ILE A 51 -11.50 -1.57 1.74
CA ILE A 51 -12.84 -1.83 1.19
C ILE A 51 -12.83 -2.26 -0.29
N ASP A 52 -11.68 -2.73 -0.80
CA ASP A 52 -11.54 -3.23 -2.18
C ASP A 52 -11.94 -2.21 -3.28
N CYS A 53 -11.72 -0.91 -3.06
CA CYS A 53 -12.16 0.12 -4.01
C CYS A 53 -11.30 0.24 -5.28
N GLY A 54 -10.02 -0.17 -5.23
CA GLY A 54 -9.10 -0.17 -6.37
C GLY A 54 -8.64 1.19 -6.88
N ILE A 55 -8.85 2.26 -6.12
CA ILE A 55 -8.45 3.62 -6.55
C ILE A 55 -6.94 3.83 -6.38
N CYS A 56 -6.32 3.16 -5.41
CA CYS A 56 -4.89 3.31 -5.11
C CYS A 56 -3.97 2.70 -6.17
N GLU A 57 -4.37 1.61 -6.82
CA GLU A 57 -3.59 0.90 -7.84
C GLU A 57 -3.09 1.80 -8.99
N PRO A 58 -3.97 2.49 -9.75
CA PRO A 58 -3.54 3.31 -10.88
C PRO A 58 -2.78 4.58 -10.47
N GLU A 59 -2.83 4.96 -9.19
CA GLU A 59 -2.17 6.17 -8.68
C GLU A 59 -0.73 5.91 -8.24
N CYS A 60 -0.31 4.64 -8.09
CA CYS A 60 1.06 4.31 -7.74
C CYS A 60 1.99 4.50 -8.95
N PRO A 61 2.96 5.45 -8.91
CA PRO A 61 3.82 5.74 -10.06
C PRO A 61 4.85 4.64 -10.37
N VAL A 62 5.02 3.69 -9.45
CA VAL A 62 5.97 2.57 -9.56
C VAL A 62 5.27 1.22 -9.61
N GLU A 63 3.95 1.22 -9.81
CA GLU A 63 3.15 -0.01 -9.99
C GLU A 63 3.38 -1.03 -8.85
N ALA A 64 3.40 -0.54 -7.60
CA ALA A 64 3.67 -1.36 -6.42
C ALA A 64 2.41 -1.98 -5.79
N ILE A 65 1.21 -1.67 -6.29
CA ILE A 65 -0.05 -1.99 -5.62
C ILE A 65 -0.82 -3.01 -6.46
N PHE A 66 -1.17 -4.13 -5.87
CA PHE A 66 -1.92 -5.21 -6.52
C PHE A 66 -3.06 -5.68 -5.63
N ILE A 67 -4.13 -6.18 -6.22
CA ILE A 67 -5.09 -7.00 -5.46
C ILE A 67 -4.40 -8.33 -5.10
N GLU A 68 -4.70 -8.89 -3.92
CA GLU A 68 -4.07 -10.11 -3.39
C GLU A 68 -3.97 -11.26 -4.42
N ASP A 69 -4.98 -11.45 -5.27
CA ASP A 69 -5.03 -12.50 -6.29
C ASP A 69 -4.21 -12.21 -7.57
N GLU A 70 -3.67 -10.99 -7.71
CA GLU A 70 -2.92 -10.53 -8.88
C GLU A 70 -1.48 -10.11 -8.54
N VAL A 71 -1.01 -10.42 -7.33
CA VAL A 71 0.39 -10.21 -6.95
C VAL A 71 1.29 -11.06 -7.86
N PRO A 72 2.33 -10.48 -8.48
CA PRO A 72 3.30 -11.25 -9.28
C PRO A 72 3.97 -12.37 -8.47
N GLU A 73 4.19 -13.55 -9.09
CA GLU A 73 4.84 -14.72 -8.46
C GLU A 73 6.18 -14.42 -7.78
N GLU A 74 6.89 -13.37 -8.20
CA GLU A 74 8.15 -12.93 -7.58
C GLU A 74 7.98 -12.30 -6.18
N TRP A 75 6.77 -11.85 -5.85
CA TRP A 75 6.38 -11.25 -4.57
C TRP A 75 5.26 -12.02 -3.86
N GLU A 76 4.84 -13.16 -4.42
CA GLU A 76 4.04 -14.16 -3.72
C GLU A 76 4.96 -14.93 -2.75
N ASP A 77 5.02 -14.48 -1.49
CA ASP A 77 5.72 -15.18 -0.39
C ASP A 77 5.01 -16.47 0.07
#